data_AF-A0A661AC50-F1
#
_entry.id   AF-A0A661AC50-F1
#
_cell.length_a   1.000
_cell.length_b   1.000
_cell.length_c   1.000
_cell.angle_alpha   90.00
_cell.angle_beta   90.00
_cell.angle_gamma   90.00
#
_symmetry.space_group_name_H-M   'P 1'
#
loop_
_entity.id
_entity.type
_entity.pdbx_description
1 polymer ?
#
loop_
_entity_poly.entity_id
_entity_poly.type
_entity_poly.pdbx_seq_one_letter_code
_entity_poly.pdbx_strand_id
1 'polypeptide(L)' 'AIISGGTGTAEDKIKAFESAGVRVARIPEEVKTLLAEVLG' A
#
# COMPACT_ATOMS: atom_id res chain seq x y z
N ALA A 1 3.98 16.57 11.47
CA ALA A 1 3.38 15.25 11.13
C ALA A 1 2.39 14.89 12.23
N ILE A 2 1.15 14.54 11.90
CA ILE A 2 0.10 14.06 12.86
C ILE A 2 0.36 12.58 13.27
N ILE A 3 1.52 12.05 12.91
CA ILE A 3 1.91 10.65 13.06
C ILE A 3 2.73 10.56 14.34
N SER A 4 2.13 10.09 15.42
CA SER A 4 2.76 10.02 16.75
C SER A 4 3.99 9.12 16.76
N GLY A 5 5.11 9.62 17.29
CA GLY A 5 6.30 8.79 17.59
C GLY A 5 7.08 8.26 16.37
N GLY A 6 6.82 8.76 15.16
CA GLY A 6 7.55 8.34 13.94
C GLY A 6 7.18 6.95 13.43
N THR A 7 6.23 6.27 14.08
CA THR A 7 5.74 4.94 13.70
C THR A 7 4.32 5.01 13.13
N GLY A 8 3.99 4.09 12.23
CA GLY A 8 2.64 4.01 11.66
C GLY A 8 2.47 4.93 10.45
N THR A 9 3.58 5.27 9.80
CA THR A 9 3.59 6.02 8.54
C THR A 9 2.92 5.21 7.42
N ALA A 10 2.56 5.88 6.33
CA ALA A 10 2.11 5.20 5.13
C ALA A 10 3.19 4.24 4.60
N GLU A 11 4.46 4.64 4.68
CA GLU A 11 5.60 3.84 4.26
C GLU A 11 5.72 2.54 5.06
N ASP A 12 5.54 2.59 6.38
CA ASP A 12 5.58 1.40 7.24
C ASP A 12 4.54 0.36 6.80
N LYS A 13 3.34 0.82 6.46
CA LYS A 13 2.25 -0.05 6.01
C LYS A 13 2.50 -0.61 4.61
N ILE A 14 3.00 0.22 3.70
CA ILE A 14 3.36 -0.20 2.33
C ILE A 14 4.40 -1.33 2.39
N LYS A 15 5.49 -1.13 3.14
CA LYS A 15 6.54 -2.14 3.33
C LYS A 15 6.00 -3.44 3.91
N ALA A 16 5.11 -3.37 4.90
CA ALA A 16 4.50 -4.55 5.51
C ALA A 16 3.67 -5.35 4.50
N PHE A 17 2.89 -4.67 3.65
CA PHE A 17 2.14 -5.32 2.58
C PHE A 17 3.05 -5.92 1.51
N GLU A 18 4.05 -5.18 1.02
CA GLU A 18 4.98 -5.68 0.01
C GLU A 18 5.79 -6.90 0.51
N SER A 19 6.22 -6.88 1.77
CA SER A 19 6.91 -8.02 2.40
C SER A 19 6.01 -9.26 2.53
N ALA A 20 4.69 -9.08 2.57
CA ALA A 20 3.71 -10.16 2.55
C ALA A 20 3.34 -10.60 1.11
N GLY A 21 3.99 -10.05 0.09
CA GLY A 21 3.69 -10.31 -1.32
C GLY A 21 2.45 -9.57 -1.83
N VAL A 22 1.89 -8.63 -1.06
CA VAL A 22 0.73 -7.83 -1.43
C VAL A 22 1.20 -6.57 -2.15
N ARG A 23 0.76 -6.38 -3.39
CA ARG A 23 1.05 -5.19 -4.19
C ARG A 23 0.25 -4.00 -3.66
N VAL A 24 0.89 -2.84 -3.53
CA VAL A 24 0.26 -1.60 -3.05
C VAL A 24 0.29 -0.53 -4.14
N ALA A 25 -0.88 0.06 -4.43
CA ALA A 25 -1.01 1.17 -5.37
C ALA A 25 -0.31 2.44 -4.86
N ARG A 26 0.34 3.20 -5.74
CA ARG A 26 0.99 4.46 -5.36
C ARG A 26 0.01 5.63 -5.32
N ILE A 27 -1.03 5.55 -6.15
CA ILE A 27 -2.14 6.52 -6.15
C ILE A 27 -3.49 5.78 -6.08
N PRO A 28 -4.55 6.42 -5.57
CA PRO A 28 -5.87 5.77 -5.46
C PRO A 28 -6.42 5.21 -6.78
N GLU A 29 -6.12 5.87 -7.90
CA GLU A 29 -6.63 5.47 -9.22
C GLU A 29 -6.02 4.16 -9.74
N GLU A 30 -4.83 3.78 -9.29
CA GLU A 30 -4.15 2.53 -9.71
C GLU A 30 -4.78 1.28 -9.10
N VAL A 31 -5.59 1.42 -8.04
CA VAL A 31 -6.25 0.29 -7.37
C VAL A 31 -7.10 -0.53 -8.33
N LYS A 32 -7.79 0.14 -9.28
CA LYS A 32 -8.60 -0.53 -10.29
C LYS A 32 -7.77 -1.44 -11.20
N THR A 33 -6.56 -1.00 -11.56
CA THR A 33 -5.64 -1.74 -12.43
C THR A 33 -5.08 -2.94 -11.70
N LEU A 34 -4.62 -2.75 -10.45
CA LEU A 34 -4.14 -3.87 -9.62
C LEU A 34 -5.22 -4.93 -9.40
N LEU A 35 -6.47 -4.50 -9.17
CA LEU A 35 -7.58 -5.42 -9.00
C LEU A 35 -7.86 -6.22 -10.27
N ALA A 36 -7.86 -5.55 -11.43
CA ALA A 36 -8.03 -6.21 -12.73
C ALA A 36 -6.92 -7.23 -13.01
N GLU A 37 -5.67 -6.95 -12.63
CA GLU A 37 -4.55 -7.89 -12.79
C GLU A 37 -4.63 -9.12 -11.87
N VAL A 38 -5.37 -9.04 -10.75
CA VAL A 38 -5.52 -10.17 -9.81
C VAL A 38 -6.77 -11.00 -10.10
N LEU A 39 -7.85 -10.35 -10.55
CA LEU A 39 -9.17 -10.96 -10.71
C LEU A 39 -9.58 -11.23 -12.16
N GLY A 40 -8.88 -10.64 -13.14
CA GLY A 40 -9.08 -10.90 -14.57
C GLY A 40 -8.32 -12.12 -15.05
#